data_AF-A0A8U0USP1-F1
#
_entry.id   AF-A0A8U0USP1-F1
#
_cell.length_a   1.000
_cell.length_b   1.000
_cell.length_c   1.000
_cell.angle_alpha   90.00
_cell.angle_beta   90.00
_cell.angle_gamma   90.00
#
_symmetry.space_group_name_H-M   'P 1'
#
loop_
_entity.id
_entity.type
_entity.pdbx_description
1 polymer ?
#
loop_
_entity_poly.entity_id
_entity_poly.type
_entity_poly.pdbx_seq_one_letter_code
_entity_poly.pdbx_strand_id
1 'polypeptide(L)'
;MYQLGFCASVLCPTPTLLQKLEVAVVTTERARHFYSPQDIPVPLYSDADEWEMWKCRSDPVLHIDLRRWADLMLVAPLDANTLGKVASGICDNLLTCVIRAWDCRKPLLFCPAMNTVMWEHPITAQQLGQLKAFGYVEIPCVAKKLVCGDQGLGAMAEVGTIVDKVKEVLFQHCGSQQS
;
A
#
# COMPACT_ATOMS: atom_id res chain seq x y z
N MET A 1 16.55 10.84 6.65
CA MET A 1 15.52 10.58 7.67
C MET A 1 14.62 11.79 7.66
N TYR A 2 13.44 11.80 7.03
CA TYR A 2 12.26 10.99 7.31
C TYR A 2 11.35 11.14 6.06
N GLN A 3 11.10 10.06 5.32
CA GLN A 3 10.12 10.07 4.22
C GLN A 3 8.81 9.48 4.73
N LEU A 4 7.73 10.22 4.47
CA LEU A 4 6.36 10.09 4.95
C LEU A 4 5.88 8.63 4.95
N GLY A 5 5.02 8.25 5.89
CA GLY A 5 4.30 6.99 5.89
C GLY A 5 2.80 7.23 5.77
N PHE A 6 2.22 6.82 4.65
CA PHE A 6 0.80 6.53 4.46
C PHE A 6 0.71 5.05 4.08
N CYS A 7 -0.21 4.33 4.69
CA CYS A 7 -0.30 2.88 4.58
C CYS A 7 -1.73 2.52 4.14
N ALA A 8 -1.90 1.30 3.66
CA ALA A 8 -2.62 1.05 2.44
C ALA A 8 -4.07 1.57 2.36
N SER A 9 -4.44 2.19 1.22
CA SER A 9 -5.83 2.48 0.90
C SER A 9 -6.46 1.27 0.22
N VAL A 10 -7.45 0.69 0.88
CA VAL A 10 -8.32 -0.28 0.25
C VAL A 10 -9.51 0.43 -0.37
N LEU A 11 -9.80 0.15 -1.65
CA LEU A 11 -10.88 0.79 -2.40
C LEU A 11 -11.91 -0.25 -2.85
N CYS A 12 -13.19 0.02 -2.61
CA CYS A 12 -14.33 -0.75 -3.11
C CYS A 12 -15.11 0.07 -4.16
N PRO A 13 -15.14 -0.29 -5.45
CA PRO A 13 -16.08 0.25 -6.40
C PRO A 13 -17.37 -0.55 -6.40
N THR A 14 -18.49 0.07 -6.06
CA THR A 14 -19.80 -0.49 -6.41
C THR A 14 -20.04 -0.34 -7.93
N PRO A 15 -20.78 -1.26 -8.60
CA PRO A 15 -20.89 -1.32 -10.06
C PRO A 15 -21.59 -0.12 -10.73
N THR A 16 -22.08 0.85 -9.97
CA THR A 16 -22.94 1.93 -10.46
C THR A 16 -22.29 3.29 -10.22
N LEU A 17 -21.44 3.70 -11.17
CA LEU A 17 -20.75 5.00 -11.24
C LEU A 17 -19.75 5.31 -10.10
N LEU A 18 -18.66 5.99 -10.46
CA LEU A 18 -17.50 6.36 -9.62
C LEU A 18 -17.80 7.36 -8.48
N GLN A 19 -19.01 7.34 -7.90
CA GLN A 19 -19.43 8.39 -6.98
C GLN A 19 -19.21 8.07 -5.51
N LYS A 20 -18.83 6.85 -5.12
CA LYS A 20 -18.42 6.55 -3.73
C LYS A 20 -17.33 5.48 -3.69
N LEU A 21 -16.09 5.94 -3.51
CA LEU A 21 -14.98 5.08 -3.09
C LEU A 21 -15.00 5.02 -1.55
N GLU A 22 -15.16 3.82 -1.01
CA GLU A 22 -14.91 3.60 0.41
C GLU A 22 -13.42 3.36 0.62
N VAL A 23 -12.84 4.01 1.62
CA VAL A 23 -11.42 3.94 1.95
C VAL A 23 -11.27 3.48 3.39
N ALA A 24 -10.47 2.45 3.61
CA ALA A 24 -9.88 2.17 4.90
C ALA A 24 -8.35 2.24 4.80
N VAL A 25 -7.72 2.64 5.90
CA VAL A 25 -6.28 2.79 6.02
C VAL A 25 -5.77 1.73 6.98
N VAL A 26 -4.84 0.91 6.55
CA VAL A 26 -3.98 0.14 7.47
C VAL A 26 -2.78 1.00 7.79
N THR A 27 -2.22 0.96 8.99
CA THR A 27 -0.99 1.67 9.35
C THR A 27 0.01 0.79 10.07
N THR A 28 1.30 0.98 9.76
CA THR A 28 2.38 0.34 10.51
C THR A 28 2.76 1.23 11.70
N GLU A 29 3.27 0.63 12.77
CA GLU A 29 3.71 1.39 13.94
C GLU A 29 4.75 2.46 13.61
N ARG A 30 5.57 2.25 12.57
CA ARG A 30 6.56 3.24 12.14
C ARG A 30 5.95 4.40 11.36
N ALA A 31 4.88 4.18 10.61
CA ALA A 31 4.19 5.23 9.86
C ALA A 31 3.53 6.27 10.80
N ARG A 32 3.10 5.85 12.01
CA ARG A 32 2.52 6.74 13.03
C ARG A 32 3.44 7.88 13.49
N HIS A 33 4.75 7.80 13.24
CA HIS A 33 5.67 8.91 13.54
C HIS A 33 5.55 10.10 12.57
N PHE A 34 4.82 9.95 11.46
CA PHE A 34 4.79 10.92 10.36
C PHE A 34 3.47 11.67 10.22
N TYR A 35 2.43 11.25 10.95
CA TYR A 35 1.10 11.85 10.92
C TYR A 35 0.37 11.58 12.22
N SER A 36 -0.65 12.36 12.55
CA SER A 36 -1.50 12.08 13.71
C SER A 36 -2.70 11.24 13.28
N PRO A 37 -3.06 10.15 14.00
CA PRO A 37 -4.24 9.35 13.67
C PRO A 37 -5.55 10.13 13.57
N GLN A 38 -5.67 11.24 14.31
CA GLN A 38 -6.84 12.13 14.32
C GLN A 38 -7.01 12.91 13.01
N ASP A 39 -5.95 13.06 12.22
CA ASP A 39 -5.95 13.78 10.95
C ASP A 39 -6.53 12.92 9.80
N ILE A 40 -6.81 11.64 10.06
CA ILE A 40 -7.30 10.66 9.08
C ILE A 40 -8.81 10.48 9.27
N PRO A 41 -9.67 11.04 8.38
CA PRO A 41 -11.12 11.03 8.54
C PRO A 41 -11.78 9.72 8.08
N VAL A 42 -11.04 8.61 8.05
CA VAL A 42 -11.48 7.30 7.55
C VAL A 42 -11.08 6.19 8.53
N PRO A 43 -11.70 5.00 8.49
CA PRO A 43 -11.30 3.88 9.35
C PRO A 43 -9.80 3.61 9.25
N LEU A 44 -9.15 3.59 10.43
CA LEU A 44 -7.72 3.37 10.58
C LEU A 44 -7.50 2.10 11.40
N TYR A 45 -6.80 1.14 10.81
CA TYR A 45 -6.44 -0.14 11.42
C TYR A 45 -4.94 -0.23 11.63
N SER A 46 -4.54 -0.90 12.69
CA SER A 46 -3.16 -1.10 13.12
C SER A 46 -2.94 -2.52 13.62
N ASP A 47 -1.68 -2.86 13.92
CA ASP A 47 -1.32 -4.18 14.43
C ASP A 47 -2.04 -4.52 15.75
N ALA A 48 -2.39 -3.51 16.56
CA ALA A 48 -3.17 -3.70 17.79
C ALA A 48 -4.61 -4.18 17.50
N ASP A 49 -5.24 -3.66 16.45
CA ASP A 49 -6.62 -3.98 16.08
C ASP A 49 -6.77 -5.45 15.66
N GLU A 50 -5.70 -6.04 15.10
CA GLU A 50 -5.67 -7.45 14.71
C GLU A 50 -5.90 -8.39 15.91
N TRP A 51 -5.32 -8.05 17.07
CA TRP A 51 -5.39 -8.88 18.27
C TRP A 51 -6.53 -8.48 19.20
N GLU A 52 -6.96 -7.22 19.21
CA GLU A 52 -8.12 -6.78 20.01
C GLU A 52 -9.43 -7.40 19.52
N MET A 53 -9.54 -7.65 18.21
CA MET A 53 -10.70 -8.29 17.58
C MET A 53 -10.72 -9.82 17.72
N TRP A 54 -9.57 -10.45 17.96
CA TRP A 54 -9.45 -11.91 18.03
C TRP A 54 -9.37 -12.42 19.47
N LYS A 55 -10.52 -12.79 20.06
CA LYS A 55 -10.61 -13.25 21.46
C LYS A 55 -10.83 -14.76 21.57
N CYS A 56 -11.42 -15.37 20.55
CA CYS A 56 -11.61 -16.81 20.44
C CYS A 56 -11.37 -17.29 19.00
N ARG A 57 -11.12 -18.60 18.83
CA ARG A 57 -10.75 -19.18 17.52
C ARG A 57 -11.79 -18.98 16.41
N SER A 58 -13.05 -18.70 16.77
CA SER A 58 -14.14 -18.44 15.82
C SER A 58 -14.26 -16.97 15.42
N ASP A 59 -13.50 -16.07 16.05
CA ASP A 59 -13.59 -14.64 15.75
C ASP A 59 -13.01 -14.32 14.37
N PRO A 60 -13.55 -13.29 13.70
CA PRO A 60 -13.02 -12.79 12.44
C PRO A 60 -11.53 -12.44 12.55
N VAL A 61 -10.78 -12.77 11.49
CA VAL A 61 -9.36 -12.46 11.39
C VAL A 61 -9.21 -11.21 10.53
N LEU A 62 -8.84 -10.09 11.16
CA LEU A 62 -8.89 -8.76 10.55
C LEU A 62 -8.19 -8.69 9.18
N HIS A 63 -6.99 -9.25 9.04
CA HIS A 63 -6.26 -9.20 7.76
C HIS A 63 -6.96 -9.96 6.63
N ILE A 64 -7.72 -11.01 6.95
CA ILE A 64 -8.53 -11.77 5.98
C ILE A 64 -9.76 -10.98 5.58
N ASP A 65 -10.41 -10.32 6.53
CA ASP A 65 -11.61 -9.53 6.26
C ASP A 65 -11.30 -8.28 5.45
N LEU A 66 -10.20 -7.58 5.77
CA LEU A 66 -9.71 -6.47 4.95
C LEU A 66 -9.44 -6.90 3.52
N ARG A 67 -8.78 -8.05 3.32
CA ARG A 67 -8.50 -8.63 1.99
C ARG A 67 -9.77 -9.03 1.23
N ARG A 68 -10.84 -9.44 1.93
CA ARG A 68 -12.13 -9.77 1.31
C ARG A 68 -12.90 -8.52 0.91
N TRP A 69 -12.98 -7.55 1.82
CA TRP A 69 -13.67 -6.27 1.64
C TRP A 69 -13.06 -5.43 0.52
N ALA A 70 -11.74 -5.49 0.38
CA ALA A 70 -10.99 -4.72 -0.61
C ALA A 70 -11.16 -5.19 -2.04
N ASP A 71 -11.45 -4.30 -3.00
CA ASP A 71 -11.35 -4.64 -4.44
C ASP A 71 -10.01 -4.22 -5.05
N LEU A 72 -9.34 -3.25 -4.43
CA LEU A 72 -8.00 -2.78 -4.77
C LEU A 72 -7.21 -2.49 -3.50
N MET A 73 -5.90 -2.70 -3.53
CA MET A 73 -4.97 -2.26 -2.50
C MET A 73 -3.94 -1.29 -3.07
N LEU A 74 -3.70 -0.18 -2.39
CA LEU A 74 -2.62 0.76 -2.69
C LEU A 74 -1.67 0.85 -1.50
N VAL A 75 -0.38 0.52 -1.65
CA VAL A 75 0.66 0.76 -0.64
C VAL A 75 1.44 2.02 -1.01
N ALA A 76 1.13 3.16 -0.37
CA ALA A 76 1.73 4.44 -0.73
C ALA A 76 2.01 5.31 0.50
N PRO A 77 3.28 5.43 0.94
CA PRO A 77 4.47 4.87 0.34
C PRO A 77 4.78 3.44 0.78
N LEU A 78 5.52 2.75 -0.08
CA LEU A 78 6.23 1.52 0.22
C LEU A 78 7.68 1.88 0.60
N ASP A 79 8.00 1.78 1.88
CA ASP A 79 9.37 1.92 2.35
C ASP A 79 10.22 0.68 2.01
N ALA A 80 11.55 0.82 2.06
CA ALA A 80 12.45 -0.29 1.70
C ALA A 80 12.34 -1.50 2.63
N ASN A 81 11.95 -1.27 3.90
CA ASN A 81 11.80 -2.35 4.88
C ASN A 81 10.58 -3.22 4.54
N THR A 82 9.44 -2.60 4.28
CA THR A 82 8.21 -3.27 3.85
C THR A 82 8.41 -3.91 2.48
N LEU A 83 9.11 -3.25 1.54
CA LEU A 83 9.50 -3.84 0.26
C LEU A 83 10.27 -5.14 0.47
N GLY A 84 11.29 -5.14 1.34
CA GLY A 84 12.09 -6.32 1.64
C GLY A 84 11.29 -7.44 2.29
N LYS A 85 10.38 -7.10 3.23
CA LYS A 85 9.47 -8.05 3.86
C LYS A 85 8.54 -8.71 2.85
N VAL A 86 7.86 -7.91 2.02
CA VAL A 86 6.91 -8.40 1.02
C VAL A 86 7.61 -9.28 -0.01
N ALA A 87 8.76 -8.84 -0.53
CA ALA A 87 9.56 -9.60 -1.49
C ALA A 87 10.04 -10.95 -0.91
N SER A 88 10.33 -11.00 0.39
CA SER A 88 10.79 -12.22 1.08
C SER A 88 9.66 -13.06 1.68
N GLY A 89 8.39 -12.64 1.53
CA GLY A 89 7.23 -13.33 2.09
C GLY A 89 7.08 -13.23 3.61
N ILE A 90 7.70 -12.25 4.25
CA ILE A 90 7.55 -11.97 5.69
C ILE A 90 6.21 -11.27 5.92
N CYS A 91 5.41 -11.81 6.84
CA CYS A 91 4.11 -11.28 7.27
C CYS A 91 4.06 -11.18 8.80
N ASP A 92 4.65 -10.13 9.35
CA ASP A 92 4.85 -9.93 10.79
C ASP A 92 4.08 -8.74 11.37
N ASN A 93 3.24 -8.10 10.55
CA ASN A 93 2.36 -7.00 10.92
C ASN A 93 1.09 -7.01 10.06
N LEU A 94 0.07 -6.24 10.44
CA LEU A 94 -1.24 -6.26 9.78
C LEU A 94 -1.12 -6.01 8.28
N LEU A 95 -0.36 -5.00 7.86
CA LEU A 95 -0.16 -4.68 6.44
C LEU A 95 0.42 -5.87 5.66
N THR A 96 1.52 -6.42 6.14
CA THR A 96 2.23 -7.51 5.44
C THR A 96 1.43 -8.81 5.46
N CYS A 97 0.62 -9.06 6.50
CA CYS A 97 -0.37 -10.14 6.52
C CYS A 97 -1.45 -9.98 5.44
N VAL A 98 -2.04 -8.77 5.29
CA VAL A 98 -3.04 -8.52 4.24
C VAL A 98 -2.42 -8.69 2.85
N ILE A 99 -1.21 -8.17 2.62
CA ILE A 99 -0.49 -8.34 1.34
C ILE A 99 -0.20 -9.82 1.06
N ARG A 100 0.28 -10.57 2.05
CA ARG A 100 0.62 -11.99 1.89
C ARG A 100 -0.61 -12.84 1.57
N ALA A 101 -1.75 -12.47 2.14
CA ALA A 101 -3.03 -13.11 1.87
C ALA A 101 -3.66 -12.64 0.56
N TRP A 102 -3.20 -11.57 -0.08
CA TRP A 102 -3.89 -10.87 -1.17
C TRP A 102 -4.29 -11.76 -2.35
N ASP A 103 -5.45 -11.48 -2.95
CA ASP A 103 -5.88 -12.14 -4.18
C ASP A 103 -5.19 -11.49 -5.38
N CYS A 104 -4.28 -12.19 -6.04
CA CYS A 104 -3.54 -11.62 -7.17
C CYS A 104 -4.42 -11.29 -8.40
N ARG A 105 -5.71 -11.69 -8.39
CA ARG A 105 -6.69 -11.23 -9.39
C ARG A 105 -7.15 -9.80 -9.13
N LYS A 106 -7.06 -9.32 -7.89
CA LYS A 106 -7.40 -7.95 -7.49
C LYS A 106 -6.16 -7.07 -7.64
N PRO A 107 -6.28 -5.84 -8.18
CA PRO A 107 -5.14 -4.95 -8.35
C PRO A 107 -4.49 -4.58 -7.00
N LEU A 108 -3.17 -4.72 -6.96
CA LEU A 108 -2.32 -4.18 -5.89
C LEU A 108 -1.34 -3.19 -6.51
N LEU A 109 -1.44 -1.92 -6.11
CA LEU A 109 -0.53 -0.85 -6.50
C LEU A 109 0.44 -0.56 -5.35
N PHE A 110 1.66 -0.19 -5.68
CA PHE A 110 2.63 0.27 -4.68
C PHE A 110 3.42 1.48 -5.18
N CYS A 111 3.74 2.40 -4.27
CA CYS A 111 4.47 3.62 -4.57
C CYS A 111 5.75 3.68 -3.71
N PRO A 112 6.91 3.28 -4.25
CA PRO A 112 8.16 3.27 -3.49
C PRO A 112 8.54 4.68 -3.01
N ALA A 113 8.98 4.78 -1.75
CA ALA A 113 9.61 5.99 -1.25
C ALA A 113 10.75 5.64 -0.29
N MET A 114 11.96 6.00 -0.69
CA MET A 114 13.18 5.77 0.09
C MET A 114 14.29 6.75 -0.32
N ASN A 115 15.31 6.88 0.53
CA ASN A 115 16.48 7.68 0.19
C ASN A 115 17.15 7.17 -1.09
N THR A 116 17.77 8.06 -1.87
CA THR A 116 18.40 7.71 -3.16
C THR A 116 19.43 6.61 -3.05
N VAL A 117 20.25 6.57 -1.98
CA VAL A 117 21.22 5.47 -1.78
C VAL A 117 20.51 4.13 -1.57
N MET A 118 19.36 4.13 -0.91
CA MET A 118 18.54 2.92 -0.76
C MET A 118 17.90 2.54 -2.10
N TRP A 119 17.44 3.51 -2.88
CA TRP A 119 16.86 3.29 -4.20
C TRP A 119 17.88 2.68 -5.18
N GLU A 120 19.09 3.20 -5.19
CA GLU A 120 20.19 2.74 -6.05
C GLU A 120 20.81 1.41 -5.59
N HIS A 121 20.50 0.97 -4.37
CA HIS A 121 20.99 -0.32 -3.88
C HIS A 121 20.47 -1.47 -4.77
N PRO A 122 21.32 -2.41 -5.21
CA PRO A 122 20.94 -3.44 -6.18
C PRO A 122 19.78 -4.34 -5.71
N ILE A 123 19.66 -4.55 -4.38
CA ILE A 123 18.55 -5.31 -3.80
C ILE A 123 17.18 -4.69 -4.09
N THR A 124 17.10 -3.36 -4.16
CA THR A 124 15.85 -2.63 -4.36
C THR A 124 15.29 -2.94 -5.74
N ALA A 125 16.13 -2.86 -6.78
CA ALA A 125 15.74 -3.22 -8.14
C ALA A 125 15.28 -4.69 -8.25
N GLN A 126 15.96 -5.61 -7.55
CA GLN A 126 15.56 -7.02 -7.52
C GLN A 126 14.19 -7.22 -6.85
N GLN A 127 13.97 -6.61 -5.70
CA GLN A 127 12.71 -6.71 -4.95
C GLN A 127 11.54 -6.07 -5.71
N LEU A 128 11.74 -4.90 -6.33
CA LEU A 128 10.75 -4.27 -7.21
C LEU A 128 10.40 -5.17 -8.40
N GLY A 129 11.41 -5.83 -8.98
CA GLY A 129 11.22 -6.83 -10.04
C GLY A 129 10.34 -8.00 -9.59
N GLN A 130 10.55 -8.51 -8.37
CA GLN A 130 9.75 -9.60 -7.80
C GLN A 130 8.29 -9.19 -7.59
N LEU A 131 8.04 -8.01 -7.00
CA LEU A 131 6.67 -7.51 -6.82
C LEU A 131 5.95 -7.34 -8.16
N LYS A 132 6.64 -6.82 -9.18
CA LYS A 132 6.08 -6.73 -10.54
C LYS A 132 5.81 -8.10 -11.16
N ALA A 133 6.67 -9.09 -10.91
CA ALA A 133 6.45 -10.47 -11.37
C ALA A 133 5.23 -11.13 -10.70
N PHE A 134 4.83 -10.69 -9.50
CA PHE A 134 3.57 -11.11 -8.87
C PHE A 134 2.32 -10.46 -9.50
N GLY A 135 2.50 -9.53 -10.45
CA GLY A 135 1.40 -8.77 -11.07
C GLY A 135 1.06 -7.47 -10.35
N TYR A 136 1.86 -7.05 -9.36
CA TYR A 136 1.65 -5.78 -8.69
C TYR A 136 2.07 -4.61 -9.57
N VAL A 137 1.35 -3.49 -9.46
CA VAL A 137 1.52 -2.32 -10.32
C VAL A 137 2.36 -1.28 -9.60
N GLU A 138 3.55 -1.02 -10.13
CA GLU A 138 4.44 0.03 -9.65
C GLU A 138 3.94 1.42 -10.06
N ILE A 139 3.81 2.32 -9.08
CA ILE A 139 3.75 3.77 -9.30
C ILE A 139 5.17 4.29 -9.05
N PRO A 140 5.92 4.66 -10.09
CA PRO A 140 7.35 4.94 -9.96
C PRO A 140 7.62 6.15 -9.07
N CYS A 141 8.73 6.08 -8.33
CA CYS A 141 9.21 7.23 -7.58
C CYS A 141 9.67 8.35 -8.52
N VAL A 142 9.73 9.58 -8.01
CA VAL A 142 10.15 10.77 -8.74
C VAL A 142 11.48 11.28 -8.21
N ALA A 143 12.23 11.97 -9.07
CA ALA A 143 13.40 12.72 -8.65
C ALA A 143 12.94 14.04 -8.00
N LYS A 144 13.31 14.25 -6.73
CA LYS A 144 13.08 15.53 -6.03
C LYS A 144 14.37 15.97 -5.35
N LYS A 145 14.48 17.28 -5.11
CA LYS A 145 15.55 17.84 -4.29
C LYS A 145 15.30 17.41 -2.84
N LEU A 146 16.15 16.53 -2.33
CA LEU A 146 16.02 16.01 -0.96
C LEU A 146 16.37 17.11 0.04
N VAL A 147 15.85 16.99 1.27
CA VAL A 147 16.12 17.92 2.37
C VAL A 147 17.62 18.00 2.72
N CYS A 148 18.42 17.00 2.33
CA CYS A 148 19.88 17.01 2.47
C CYS A 148 20.63 17.87 1.44
N GLY A 149 19.95 18.40 0.41
CA GLY A 149 20.55 19.21 -0.65
C GLY A 149 20.80 18.46 -1.97
N ASP A 150 20.85 17.12 -1.93
CA ASP A 150 21.06 16.27 -3.10
C ASP A 150 19.79 16.15 -3.96
N GLN A 151 19.94 16.18 -5.29
CA GLN A 151 18.89 15.71 -6.21
C GLN A 151 19.07 14.22 -6.43
N GLY A 152 18.00 13.46 -6.20
CA GLY A 152 18.06 12.02 -6.40
C GLY A 152 16.68 11.40 -6.58
N LEU A 153 16.67 10.25 -7.24
CA LEU A 153 15.49 9.41 -7.44
C LEU A 153 15.13 8.71 -6.11
N GLY A 154 13.85 8.42 -5.87
CA GLY A 154 13.38 7.74 -4.66
C GLY A 154 12.32 8.48 -3.85
N ALA A 155 11.91 9.69 -4.24
CA ALA A 155 10.79 10.35 -3.60
C ALA A 155 9.45 9.77 -4.07
N MET A 156 8.47 9.65 -3.16
CA MET A 156 7.12 9.18 -3.52
C MET A 156 6.53 10.02 -4.65
N ALA A 157 5.80 9.38 -5.57
CA ALA A 157 5.01 10.09 -6.56
C ALA A 157 4.02 11.06 -5.90
N GLU A 158 3.60 12.08 -6.64
CA GLU A 158 2.65 13.05 -6.13
C GLU A 158 1.27 12.43 -5.94
N VAL A 159 0.52 12.91 -4.94
CA VAL A 159 -0.80 12.36 -4.60
C VAL A 159 -1.74 12.38 -5.80
N GLY A 160 -1.72 13.45 -6.61
CA GLY A 160 -2.50 13.53 -7.84
C GLY A 160 -2.19 12.38 -8.81
N THR A 161 -0.91 12.14 -9.08
CA THR A 161 -0.45 11.02 -9.94
C THR A 161 -0.88 9.67 -9.39
N ILE A 162 -0.80 9.47 -8.07
CA ILE A 162 -1.22 8.22 -7.43
C ILE A 162 -2.73 8.01 -7.61
N VAL A 163 -3.53 9.03 -7.33
CA VAL A 163 -5.00 8.99 -7.46
C VAL A 163 -5.42 8.73 -8.91
N ASP A 164 -4.77 9.39 -9.87
CA ASP A 164 -5.07 9.18 -11.29
C ASP A 164 -4.76 7.75 -11.72
N LYS A 165 -3.63 7.19 -11.26
CA LYS A 165 -3.27 5.81 -11.57
C LYS A 165 -4.24 4.80 -10.94
N VAL A 166 -4.67 5.04 -9.71
CA VAL A 166 -5.68 4.22 -9.04
C VAL A 166 -7.00 4.23 -9.82
N LYS A 167 -7.48 5.40 -10.24
CA LYS A 167 -8.69 5.52 -11.06
C LYS A 167 -8.55 4.73 -12.35
N GLU A 168 -7.44 4.91 -13.08
CA GLU A 168 -7.14 4.20 -14.33
C GLU A 168 -7.24 2.67 -14.15
N VAL A 169 -6.61 2.13 -13.11
CA VAL A 169 -6.63 0.69 -12.83
C VAL A 169 -8.02 0.20 -12.43
N LEU A 170 -8.77 0.95 -11.63
CA LEU A 170 -10.16 0.63 -11.28
C LEU A 170 -11.07 0.57 -12.52
N PHE A 171 -10.93 1.53 -13.45
CA PHE A 171 -11.69 1.54 -14.69
C PHE A 171 -11.40 0.31 -15.56
N GLN A 172 -10.13 -0.04 -15.72
CA GLN A 172 -9.72 -1.22 -16.50
C GLN A 172 -10.24 -2.52 -15.86
N HIS A 173 -10.20 -2.61 -14.53
CA HIS A 173 -10.64 -3.79 -13.80
C HIS A 173 -12.17 -3.98 -13.87
N CYS A 174 -12.95 -2.91 -13.68
CA CYS A 174 -14.41 -2.97 -13.81
C CYS A 174 -14.86 -3.33 -15.24
N GLY A 175 -14.18 -2.80 -16.26
CA GLY A 175 -14.47 -3.14 -17.67
C GLY A 175 -14.19 -4.60 -18.02
N SER A 176 -13.21 -5.23 -17.34
CA SER A 176 -12.83 -6.63 -17.56
C SER A 176 -13.75 -7.64 -16.87
N GLN A 177 -14.51 -7.22 -15.86
CA GLN A 177 -15.45 -8.09 -15.13
C GLN A 177 -16.88 -8.09 -15.73
N GLN A 178 -17.15 -7.26 -16.74
CA GLN A 178 -18.44 -7.18 -17.43
C GLN A 178 -18.50 -7.94 -18.77
N SER A 179 -17.38 -8.53 -19.22
CA SER A 179 -17.27 -9.37 -20.43
C SER A 179 -17.16 -10.85 -20.08
#